data_AF-A0A7Y2WVH2-F1
#
_entry.id   AF-A0A7Y2WVH2-F1
#
_cell.length_a   1.000
_cell.length_b   1.000
_cell.length_c   1.000
_cell.angle_alpha   90.00
_cell.angle_beta   90.00
_cell.angle_gamma   90.00
#
_symmetry.space_group_name_H-M   'P 1'
#
loop_
_entity.id
_entity.type
_entity.pdbx_description
1 polymer ?
#
loop_
_entity_poly.entity_id
_entity_poly.type
_entity_poly.pdbx_seq_one_letter_code
_entity_poly.pdbx_strand_id
1 'polypeptide(L)' 'MNQRAIQWEANEELAGLLCRYYRGEGGLWGEIQAHVHANLQRQGLPVAPRHLRFRATQTGYLVIIEDAEGYANL' A
#
# COMPACT_ATOMS: atom_id res chain seq x y z
N MET A 1 17.95 11.36 -8.17
CA MET A 1 17.60 9.93 -8.19
C MET A 1 16.08 9.85 -8.23
N ASN A 2 15.50 9.49 -9.38
CA ASN A 2 14.04 9.50 -9.55
C ASN A 2 13.44 8.28 -8.84
N GLN A 3 13.03 8.44 -7.58
CA GLN A 3 12.14 7.46 -6.94
C GLN A 3 10.84 7.39 -7.76
N ARG A 4 10.61 6.28 -8.46
CA ARG A 4 9.30 5.99 -9.06
C ARG A 4 8.37 5.52 -7.96
N ALA A 5 7.74 6.48 -7.27
CA ALA A 5 6.63 6.19 -6.39
C ALA A 5 5.37 5.95 -7.24
N ILE A 6 4.70 4.82 -7.01
CA ILE A 6 3.39 4.53 -7.59
C ILE A 6 2.34 4.86 -6.53
N GLN A 7 1.31 5.60 -6.91
CA GLN A 7 0.27 6.02 -5.99
C GLN A 7 -1.12 5.84 -6.60
N TRP A 8 -2.08 5.45 -5.78
CA TRP A 8 -3.48 5.34 -6.18
C TRP A 8 -4.41 5.47 -4.98
N GLU A 9 -5.67 5.84 -5.21
CA GLU A 9 -6.70 5.89 -4.18
C GLU A 9 -7.15 4.48 -3.80
N ALA A 10 -7.22 4.19 -2.49
CA ALA A 10 -7.77 2.94 -1.99
C ALA A 10 -9.25 2.84 -2.38
N ASN A 11 -9.65 1.69 -2.90
CA ASN A 11 -11.07 1.37 -3.09
C ASN A 11 -11.77 1.24 -1.72
N GLU A 12 -13.11 1.17 -1.74
CA GLU A 12 -13.93 1.11 -0.51
C GLU A 12 -13.52 -0.04 0.42
N GLU A 13 -13.20 -1.20 -0.15
CA GLU A 13 -12.77 -2.39 0.58
C GLU A 13 -11.43 -2.16 1.32
N LEU A 14 -10.40 -1.70 0.61
CA LEU A 14 -9.10 -1.40 1.21
C LEU A 14 -9.19 -0.22 2.19
N ALA A 15 -10.01 0.79 1.89
CA ALA A 15 -10.24 1.92 2.80
C ALA A 15 -10.90 1.45 4.12
N GLY A 16 -11.85 0.51 4.05
CA GLY A 16 -12.46 -0.11 5.22
C GLY A 16 -11.46 -0.89 6.08
N LEU A 17 -10.60 -1.68 5.44
CA LEU A 17 -9.52 -2.41 6.12
C LEU A 17 -8.53 -1.46 6.80
N LEU A 18 -8.10 -0.42 6.10
CA LEU A 18 -7.18 0.59 6.65
C LEU A 18 -7.82 1.34 7.83
N CYS A 19 -9.12 1.67 7.74
CA CYS A 19 -9.84 2.32 8.83
C CYS A 19 -9.84 1.46 10.10
N ARG A 20 -10.16 0.16 9.98
CA ARG A 20 -10.15 -0.78 11.12
C ARG A 20 -8.73 -0.98 11.67
N TYR A 21 -7.75 -1.13 10.80
CA TYR A 21 -6.34 -1.27 11.17
C TYR A 21 -5.83 -0.07 11.97
N TYR A 22 -6.09 1.16 11.50
CA TYR A 22 -5.70 2.37 12.22
C TYR A 22 -6.54 2.64 13.49
N ARG A 23 -7.68 1.98 13.67
CA ARG A 23 -8.45 1.96 14.93
C ARG A 23 -7.91 0.94 15.95
N GLY A 24 -6.87 0.18 15.59
CA GLY A 24 -6.20 -0.77 16.48
C GLY A 24 -6.68 -2.22 16.34
N GLU A 25 -7.47 -2.53 15.30
CA GLU A 25 -7.84 -3.92 15.04
C GLU A 25 -6.64 -4.71 14.50
N GLY A 26 -6.24 -5.74 15.25
CA GLY A 26 -5.12 -6.60 14.91
C GLY A 26 -5.43 -7.59 13.78
N GLY A 27 -4.39 -8.16 13.17
CA GLY A 27 -4.54 -9.21 12.15
C GLY A 27 -4.86 -8.75 10.73
N LEU A 28 -5.17 -7.46 10.52
CA LEU A 28 -5.58 -6.93 9.22
C LEU A 28 -4.43 -6.69 8.23
N TRP A 29 -3.18 -6.70 8.69
CA TRP A 29 -2.02 -6.37 7.85
C TRP A 29 -1.88 -7.34 6.66
N GLY A 30 -2.07 -8.64 6.88
CA GLY A 30 -1.99 -9.63 5.80
C GLY A 30 -3.05 -9.41 4.71
N GLU A 31 -4.27 -9.05 5.11
CA GLU A 31 -5.36 -8.72 4.18
C GLU A 31 -5.06 -7.43 3.39
N ILE A 32 -4.58 -6.39 4.07
CA ILE A 32 -4.14 -5.14 3.43
C ILE A 32 -3.04 -5.40 2.39
N GLN A 33 -2.04 -6.23 2.73
CA GLN A 33 -0.99 -6.61 1.79
C GLN A 33 -1.54 -7.38 0.58
N ALA A 34 -2.44 -8.34 0.82
CA ALA A 34 -3.07 -9.11 -0.26
C ALA A 34 -3.84 -8.21 -1.24
N HIS A 35 -4.60 -7.23 -0.72
CA HIS A 35 -5.29 -6.24 -1.56
C HIS A 35 -4.34 -5.44 -2.43
N VAL A 36 -3.25 -4.95 -1.84
CA VAL A 36 -2.25 -4.17 -2.56
C VAL A 36 -1.54 -5.03 -3.61
N HIS A 37 -1.15 -6.25 -3.27
CA HIS A 37 -0.51 -7.19 -4.20
C HIS A 37 -1.41 -7.54 -5.39
N ALA A 38 -2.70 -7.79 -5.14
CA ALA A 38 -3.66 -8.06 -6.20
C ALA A 38 -3.78 -6.86 -7.16
N ASN A 39 -3.76 -5.62 -6.64
CA ASN A 39 -3.79 -4.44 -7.50
C ASN A 39 -2.51 -4.28 -8.32
N LEU A 40 -1.34 -4.53 -7.72
CA LEU A 40 -0.05 -4.51 -8.43
C LEU A 40 -0.03 -5.54 -9.57
N GLN A 41 -0.49 -6.76 -9.32
CA GLN A 41 -0.59 -7.81 -10.34
C GLN A 41 -1.52 -7.41 -11.48
N ARG A 42 -2.68 -6.82 -11.18
CA ARG A 42 -3.61 -6.31 -12.21
C ARG A 42 -3.00 -5.23 -13.09
N GLN A 43 -2.08 -4.43 -12.54
CA GLN A 43 -1.36 -3.40 -13.27
C GLN A 43 -0.11 -3.92 -13.99
N GLY A 44 0.17 -5.23 -13.94
CA GLY A 44 1.37 -5.82 -14.54
C GLY A 44 2.67 -5.43 -13.84
N LEU A 45 2.58 -4.93 -12.60
CA LEU A 45 3.72 -4.53 -11.80
C LEU A 45 4.25 -5.73 -11.00
N PRO A 46 5.57 -5.83 -10.75
CA PRO A 46 6.12 -6.89 -9.89
C PRO A 46 5.53 -6.81 -8.48
N VAL A 47 5.76 -7.80 -7.61
CA VAL A 47 5.34 -7.75 -6.18
C VAL A 47 6.58 -7.67 -5.25
N ALA A 48 7.77 -7.68 -5.85
CA ALA A 48 9.09 -7.70 -5.20
C ALA A 48 9.47 -6.34 -4.61
N PRO A 49 10.39 -6.32 -3.63
CA PRO A 49 10.21 -5.64 -2.35
C PRO A 49 9.87 -4.17 -2.54
N ARG A 50 8.80 -3.74 -1.87
CA ARG A 50 8.30 -2.37 -1.92
C ARG A 50 7.96 -1.86 -0.54
N HIS A 51 8.19 -0.57 -0.31
CA HIS A 51 7.70 0.11 0.88
C HIS A 51 6.24 0.48 0.66
N LEU A 52 5.35 0.00 1.52
CA LEU A 52 3.94 0.33 1.53
C LEU A 52 3.68 1.45 2.53
N ARG A 53 3.14 2.57 2.05
CA ARG A 53 2.72 3.69 2.89
C ARG A 53 1.27 4.04 2.57
N PHE A 54 0.51 4.36 3.62
CA PHE A 54 -0.87 4.79 3.49
C PHE A 54 -1.02 6.19 4.08
N ARG A 55 -1.74 7.06 3.39
CA ARG A 55 -2.03 8.42 3.84
C ARG A 55 -3.54 8.65 3.85
N ALA A 56 -4.10 9.06 4.98
CA ALA A 56 -5.50 9.46 5.04
C ALA A 56 -5.75 10.69 4.16
N THR A 57 -6.88 10.69 3.45
CA THR A 57 -7.39 11.80 2.64
C THR A 57 -8.77 12.21 3.16
N GLN A 58 -9.41 13.22 2.56
CA GLN A 58 -10.77 13.62 2.95
C GLN A 58 -11.82 12.53 2.66
N THR A 59 -11.55 11.66 1.69
CA THR A 59 -12.50 10.68 1.15
C THR A 59 -12.11 9.23 1.43
N GLY A 60 -10.90 8.98 1.97
CA GLY A 60 -10.42 7.62 2.22
C GLY A 60 -8.92 7.58 2.49
N TYR A 61 -8.20 6.76 1.72
CA TYR A 61 -6.76 6.58 1.85
C TYR A 61 -6.07 6.61 0.49
N LEU A 62 -4.90 7.24 0.44
CA LEU A 62 -3.96 7.14 -0.67
C LEU A 62 -2.95 6.03 -0.35
N VAL A 63 -2.83 5.07 -1.26
CA VAL A 63 -1.79 4.04 -1.24
C VAL A 63 -0.58 4.60 -1.97
N ILE A 64 0.57 4.56 -1.31
CA ILE A 64 1.86 5.02 -1.83
C ILE A 64 2.81 3.84 -1.76
N ILE A 65 3.41 3.51 -2.90
CA ILE A 65 4.30 2.39 -3.06
C ILE A 65 5.62 2.90 -3.58
N GLU A 66 6.67 2.67 -2.81
CA GLU A 66 8.03 3.06 -3.15
C GLU A 66 8.88 1.81 -3.38
N ASP A 67 9.83 1.90 -4.29
CA ASP A 67 10.80 0.83 -4.51
C ASP A 67 11.66 0.61 -3.25
N ALA A 68 11.86 -0.64 -2.84
CA ALA A 68 12.74 -0.95 -1.72
C ALA A 68 14.22 -0.96 -2.10
N GLU A 69 14.58 -0.76 -3.38
CA GLU A 69 15.97 -0.66 -3.86
C GLU A 69 16.81 0.42 -3.15
N GLY A 70 16.20 1.34 -2.40
CA GLY A 70 16.90 2.35 -1.59
C GLY A 70 17.39 1.92 -0.20
N TYR A 71 16.97 0.77 0.33
CA TYR A 71 17.29 0.35 1.72
C TYR A 71 18.25 -0.84 1.83
N ALA A 72 18.75 -1.38 0.72
CA ALA A 72 19.75 -2.46 0.73
C ALA A 72 21.19 -1.99 1.03
N ASN A 73 21.39 -0.71 1.38
CA ASN A 73 22.70 -0.10 1.64
C ASN A 73 22.74 0.71 2.96
N LEU A 74 22.21 0.16 4.06
CA LEU A 74 22.45 0.66 5.41
C LEU A 74 22.93 -0.47 6.33
#